data_AF-A0A4U3MP73-F1
#
_entry.id   AF-A0A4U3MP73-F1
#
_cell.length_a   1.000
_cell.length_b   1.000
_cell.length_c   1.000
_cell.angle_alpha   90.00
_cell.angle_beta   90.00
_cell.angle_gamma   90.00
#
_symmetry.space_group_name_H-M   'P 1'
#
loop_
_entity.id
_entity.type
_entity.pdbx_description
1 polymer ?
#
loop_
_entity_poly.entity_id
_entity_poly.type
_entity_poly.pdbx_seq_one_letter_code
_entity_poly.pdbx_strand_id
1 'polypeptide(L)'
;MRWKNPELLLAGAVLALGVFVIVGTADVTAAASTLGLGPRFFPIIVGSAMIATGVFYVVDVLRGGQGDPEESEDVDPSATSDKKSVALISVIFLAFAVSVDLLGWIIAGALLFFGVSWVLGAENRLRAGALAIVLAVASYLAFVKGLGVTLPGGPLEGLI
;
A
#
# COMPACT_ATOMS: atom_id res chain seq x y z
N MET A 1 -16.34 -24.32 16.54
CA MET A 1 -17.03 -24.17 15.24
C MET A 1 -16.01 -24.53 14.15
N ARG A 2 -16.06 -25.75 13.61
CA ARG A 2 -15.13 -26.20 12.54
C ARG A 2 -15.63 -25.60 11.22
N TRP A 3 -15.00 -24.52 10.75
CA TRP A 3 -15.26 -23.99 9.42
C TRP A 3 -14.93 -25.06 8.40
N LYS A 4 -15.94 -25.51 7.66
CA LYS A 4 -15.78 -26.63 6.73
C LYS A 4 -15.05 -26.26 5.43
N ASN A 5 -14.89 -24.96 5.12
CA ASN A 5 -14.22 -24.46 3.90
C ASN A 5 -13.50 -23.11 4.18
N PRO A 6 -12.31 -23.07 4.81
CA PRO A 6 -11.58 -21.83 5.08
C PRO A 6 -11.28 -21.01 3.81
N GLU A 7 -11.20 -21.65 2.66
CA GLU A 7 -10.97 -21.07 1.33
C GLU A 7 -12.12 -20.14 0.92
N LEU A 8 -13.37 -20.56 1.15
CA LEU A 8 -14.55 -19.73 0.86
C LEU A 8 -14.61 -18.48 1.74
N LEU A 9 -14.04 -18.55 2.94
CA LEU A 9 -14.01 -17.42 3.87
C LEU A 9 -12.95 -16.42 3.48
N LEU A 10 -11.78 -16.89 3.03
CA LEU A 10 -10.79 -16.04 2.41
C LEU A 10 -11.35 -15.39 1.13
N ALA A 11 -11.99 -16.17 0.25
CA ALA A 11 -12.64 -15.66 -0.96
C ALA A 11 -13.69 -14.59 -0.64
N GLY A 12 -14.57 -14.87 0.33
CA GLY A 12 -15.58 -13.95 0.81
C GLY A 12 -14.97 -12.68 1.41
N ALA A 13 -13.88 -12.78 2.18
CA ALA A 13 -13.19 -11.63 2.74
C ALA A 13 -12.56 -10.74 1.65
N VAL A 14 -11.89 -11.34 0.66
CA VAL A 14 -11.31 -10.60 -0.48
C VAL A 14 -12.40 -9.91 -1.28
N LEU A 15 -13.51 -10.60 -1.58
CA LEU A 15 -14.67 -10.03 -2.25
C LEU A 15 -15.27 -8.86 -1.46
N ALA A 16 -15.52 -9.06 -0.16
CA ALA A 16 -16.09 -8.05 0.70
C ALA A 16 -15.20 -6.81 0.78
N LEU A 17 -13.87 -6.99 0.88
CA LEU A 17 -12.93 -5.88 0.92
C LEU A 17 -12.85 -5.14 -0.42
N GLY A 18 -12.89 -5.86 -1.55
CA GLY A 18 -12.99 -5.26 -2.87
C GLY A 18 -14.26 -4.42 -3.05
N VAL A 19 -15.42 -4.94 -2.66
CA VAL A 19 -16.70 -4.21 -2.68
C VAL A 19 -16.63 -3.00 -1.74
N PHE A 20 -16.10 -3.17 -0.53
CA PHE A 20 -15.92 -2.08 0.43
C PHE A 20 -15.07 -0.94 -0.15
N VAL A 21 -13.95 -1.27 -0.82
CA VAL A 21 -13.10 -0.30 -1.50
C VAL A 21 -13.87 0.45 -2.59
N ILE A 22 -14.63 -0.26 -3.43
CA ILE A 22 -15.41 0.36 -4.52
C ILE A 22 -16.51 1.28 -3.97
N VAL A 23 -17.26 0.82 -2.96
CA VAL A 23 -18.33 1.61 -2.33
C VAL A 23 -17.74 2.84 -1.64
N GLY A 24 -16.67 2.68 -0.85
CA GLY A 24 -16.00 3.82 -0.20
C GLY A 24 -15.41 4.81 -1.20
N THR A 25 -15.03 4.35 -2.39
CA THR A 25 -14.55 5.24 -3.47
C THR A 25 -15.69 6.04 -4.11
N ALA A 26 -16.92 5.51 -4.12
CA ALA A 26 -18.08 6.16 -4.72
C ALA A 26 -18.47 7.47 -4.03
N ASP A 27 -18.02 7.70 -2.79
CA ASP A 27 -18.26 8.94 -2.03
C ASP A 27 -17.17 10.01 -2.27
N VAL A 28 -16.06 9.67 -2.94
CA VAL A 28 -14.93 10.60 -3.16
C VAL A 28 -15.19 11.63 -4.26
N THR A 29 -15.82 12.75 -3.93
CA THR A 29 -15.99 13.87 -4.87
C THR A 29 -14.67 14.63 -5.05
N ALA A 30 -14.08 14.56 -6.24
CA ALA A 30 -12.87 15.30 -6.58
C ALA A 30 -12.86 15.69 -8.07
N ALA A 31 -12.26 16.85 -8.38
CA ALA A 31 -12.06 17.27 -9.77
C ALA A 31 -11.06 16.34 -10.48
N ALA A 32 -11.21 16.20 -11.81
CA ALA A 32 -10.25 15.46 -12.62
C ALA A 32 -8.88 16.17 -12.59
N SER A 33 -7.80 15.37 -12.58
CA SER A 33 -6.43 15.89 -12.63
C SER A 33 -6.05 16.43 -14.01
N THR A 34 -4.84 16.98 -14.13
CA THR A 34 -4.28 17.43 -15.40
C THR A 34 -4.06 16.28 -16.40
N LEU A 35 -3.87 15.05 -15.92
CA LEU A 35 -3.77 13.85 -16.76
C LEU A 35 -5.12 13.18 -17.03
N GLY A 36 -6.23 13.77 -16.56
CA GLY A 36 -7.58 13.23 -16.69
C GLY A 36 -7.91 12.08 -15.72
N LEU A 37 -6.94 11.63 -14.92
CA LEU A 37 -7.13 10.58 -13.91
C LEU A 37 -7.44 11.23 -12.55
N GLY A 38 -8.62 10.97 -11.99
CA GLY A 38 -8.99 11.48 -10.67
C GLY A 38 -8.47 10.60 -9.51
N PRO A 39 -8.62 11.03 -8.25
CA PRO A 39 -8.21 10.27 -7.06
C PRO A 39 -8.88 8.89 -6.94
N ARG A 40 -10.03 8.71 -7.60
CA ARG A 40 -10.77 7.44 -7.67
C ARG A 40 -10.12 6.38 -8.56
N PHE A 41 -9.20 6.76 -9.44
CA PHE A 41 -8.66 5.86 -10.46
C PHE A 41 -7.99 4.62 -9.85
N PHE A 42 -7.07 4.82 -8.91
CA PHE A 42 -6.32 3.73 -8.30
C PHE A 42 -7.22 2.82 -7.43
N PRO A 43 -8.07 3.35 -6.52
CA PRO A 43 -9.01 2.52 -5.77
C PRO A 43 -9.97 1.71 -6.65
N ILE A 44 -10.45 2.26 -7.78
CA ILE A 44 -11.31 1.53 -8.71
C ILE A 44 -10.58 0.33 -9.30
N ILE A 45 -9.34 0.50 -9.76
CA ILE A 45 -8.56 -0.59 -10.36
C ILE A 45 -8.31 -1.69 -9.32
N VAL A 46 -7.81 -1.31 -8.13
CA VAL A 46 -7.49 -2.27 -7.07
C VAL A 46 -8.74 -2.98 -6.59
N GLY A 47 -9.82 -2.25 -6.28
CA GLY A 47 -11.09 -2.82 -5.85
C GLY A 47 -11.68 -3.77 -6.90
N SER A 48 -11.61 -3.40 -8.18
CA SER A 48 -12.08 -4.25 -9.29
C SER A 48 -11.24 -5.52 -9.43
N ALA A 49 -9.91 -5.42 -9.32
CA ALA A 49 -9.01 -6.56 -9.33
C ALA A 49 -9.27 -7.50 -8.15
N MET A 50 -9.49 -6.95 -6.95
CA MET A 50 -9.86 -7.74 -5.77
C MET A 50 -11.19 -8.47 -5.96
N ILE A 51 -12.21 -7.81 -6.51
CA ILE A 51 -13.49 -8.44 -6.83
C ILE A 51 -13.29 -9.56 -7.85
N ALA A 52 -12.55 -9.30 -8.94
CA ALA A 52 -12.29 -10.30 -9.98
C ALA A 52 -11.57 -11.53 -9.40
N THR A 53 -10.49 -11.33 -8.64
CA THR A 53 -9.75 -12.41 -7.98
C THR A 53 -10.64 -13.17 -6.99
N GLY A 54 -11.43 -12.47 -6.19
CA GLY A 54 -12.37 -13.09 -5.25
C GLY A 54 -13.45 -13.93 -5.94
N VAL A 55 -13.99 -13.46 -7.08
CA VAL A 55 -14.94 -14.23 -7.88
C VAL A 55 -14.28 -15.48 -8.47
N PHE A 56 -13.08 -15.34 -9.04
CA PHE A 56 -12.34 -16.47 -9.56
C PHE A 56 -12.05 -17.51 -8.48
N TYR A 57 -11.69 -17.07 -7.27
CA TYR A 57 -11.42 -17.97 -6.16
C TYR A 57 -12.67 -18.68 -5.64
N VAL A 58 -13.82 -17.98 -5.56
CA VAL A 58 -15.12 -18.63 -5.27
C VAL A 58 -15.43 -19.70 -6.32
N VAL A 59 -15.28 -19.37 -7.61
CA VAL A 59 -15.55 -20.31 -8.71
C VAL A 59 -14.63 -21.52 -8.64
N ASP A 60 -13.35 -21.31 -8.34
CA ASP A 60 -12.36 -22.37 -8.19
C ASP A 60 -12.74 -23.34 -7.05
N VAL A 61 -13.05 -22.81 -5.86
CA VAL A 61 -13.44 -23.63 -4.71
C VAL A 61 -14.75 -24.38 -4.97
N LEU A 62 -15.73 -23.75 -5.62
CA LEU A 62 -16.98 -24.40 -6.01
C LEU A 62 -16.77 -25.50 -7.07
N ARG A 63 -15.70 -25.43 -7.87
CA ARG A 63 -15.30 -26.48 -8.81
C ARG A 63 -14.50 -27.62 -8.17
N GLY A 64 -14.32 -27.57 -6.85
CA GLY A 64 -13.53 -28.55 -6.10
C GLY A 64 -12.04 -28.21 -6.02
N GLY A 65 -11.66 -26.98 -6.39
CA GLY A 65 -10.35 -26.44 -6.08
C GLY A 65 -10.16 -26.36 -4.58
N GLN A 66 -9.01 -26.84 -4.11
CA GLN A 66 -8.58 -26.70 -2.73
C GLN A 66 -7.26 -25.95 -2.75
N GLY A 67 -7.08 -25.05 -1.79
CA GLY A 67 -5.75 -24.47 -1.58
C GLY A 67 -4.85 -25.60 -1.13
N ASP A 68 -3.99 -26.09 -2.01
CA ASP A 68 -2.88 -26.91 -1.55
C ASP A 68 -2.11 -26.02 -0.58
N PRO A 69 -1.78 -26.49 0.64
CA PRO A 69 -0.85 -25.76 1.48
C PRO A 69 0.38 -25.57 0.60
N GLU A 70 0.70 -24.32 0.24
CA GLU A 70 1.91 -24.04 -0.53
C GLU A 70 3.04 -24.80 0.19
N GLU A 71 3.63 -25.78 -0.51
CA GLU A 71 4.94 -26.29 -0.14
C GLU A 71 5.85 -25.09 -0.34
N SER A 72 5.94 -24.29 0.71
CA SER A 72 6.66 -23.05 0.68
C SER A 72 8.10 -23.42 0.43
N GLU A 73 8.58 -23.09 -0.76
CA GLU A 73 9.85 -23.56 -1.30
C GLU A 73 11.08 -23.15 -0.47
N ASP A 74 10.90 -22.44 0.66
CA ASP A 74 11.94 -22.11 1.64
C ASP A 74 11.39 -21.57 2.99
N VAL A 75 10.22 -22.02 3.48
CA VAL A 75 9.85 -21.72 4.88
C VAL A 75 10.62 -22.66 5.79
N ASP A 76 11.80 -22.20 6.23
CA ASP A 76 12.43 -22.72 7.43
C ASP A 76 11.46 -22.44 8.60
N PRO A 77 10.81 -23.45 9.20
CA PRO A 77 9.88 -23.25 10.31
C PRO A 77 10.57 -22.67 11.55
N SER A 78 11.91 -22.67 11.57
CA SER A 78 12.75 -22.08 12.61
C SER A 78 13.19 -20.64 12.29
N ALA A 79 12.93 -20.13 11.08
CA ALA A 79 13.15 -18.73 10.73
C ALA A 79 12.28 -17.84 11.62
N THR A 80 12.92 -17.21 12.60
CA THR A 80 12.23 -16.27 13.47
C THR A 80 11.86 -15.03 12.67
N SER A 81 10.56 -14.70 12.63
CA SER A 81 10.10 -13.41 12.10
C SER A 81 10.91 -12.29 12.74
N ASP A 82 11.50 -11.41 11.93
CA ASP A 82 12.28 -10.27 12.42
C ASP A 82 11.36 -9.21 13.01
N LYS A 83 10.84 -9.53 14.21
CA LYS A 83 9.93 -8.70 14.99
C LYS A 83 10.54 -7.33 15.28
N LYS A 84 11.87 -7.24 15.33
CA LYS A 84 12.58 -5.97 15.56
C LYS A 84 12.45 -5.06 14.34
N SER A 85 12.74 -5.56 13.14
CA SER A 85 12.57 -4.79 11.92
C SER A 85 11.11 -4.39 11.70
N VAL A 86 10.17 -5.31 11.94
CA VAL A 86 8.73 -5.01 11.89
C VAL A 86 8.34 -3.89 12.86
N ALA A 87 8.78 -3.97 14.12
CA ALA A 87 8.50 -2.94 15.12
C ALA A 87 9.13 -1.59 14.74
N LEU A 88 10.36 -1.59 14.22
CA LEU A 88 11.08 -0.37 13.87
C LEU A 88 10.47 0.32 12.65
N ILE A 89 10.10 -0.45 11.61
CA ILE A 89 9.37 0.07 10.44
C ILE A 89 8.01 0.63 10.87
N SER A 90 7.32 -0.05 11.79
CA SER A 90 6.05 0.45 12.33
C SER A 90 6.22 1.81 13.03
N VAL A 91 7.27 1.97 13.84
CA VAL A 91 7.59 3.26 14.48
C VAL A 91 7.92 4.33 13.43
N ILE A 92 8.68 4.00 12.39
CA ILE A 92 8.99 4.93 11.29
C ILE A 92 7.71 5.38 10.56
N PHE A 93 6.79 4.46 10.33
CA PHE A 93 5.50 4.77 9.70
C PHE A 93 4.63 5.67 10.59
N LEU A 94 4.57 5.41 11.89
CA LEU A 94 3.87 6.27 12.84
C LEU A 94 4.51 7.66 12.93
N ALA A 95 5.84 7.73 12.93
CA ALA A 95 6.57 8.99 12.89
C ALA A 95 6.26 9.79 11.62
N PHE A 96 6.18 9.13 10.45
CA PHE A 96 5.71 9.76 9.22
C PHE A 96 4.29 10.30 9.37
N ALA A 97 3.34 9.49 9.86
CA ALA A 97 1.94 9.88 9.99
C ALA A 97 1.74 11.13 10.86
N VAL A 98 2.50 11.28 11.95
CA VAL A 98 2.41 12.49 12.80
C VAL A 98 3.20 13.69 12.26
N SER A 99 4.20 13.45 11.40
CA SER A 99 5.09 14.51 10.92
C SER A 99 4.70 15.06 9.55
N VAL A 100 3.86 14.35 8.78
CA VAL A 100 3.55 14.71 7.39
C VAL A 100 2.88 16.08 7.25
N ASP A 101 2.00 16.45 8.18
CA ASP A 101 1.33 17.76 8.16
C ASP A 101 2.31 18.90 8.46
N LEU A 102 3.31 18.66 9.30
CA LEU A 102 4.30 19.66 9.71
C LEU A 102 5.44 19.81 8.68
N LEU A 103 6.00 18.68 8.22
CA LEU A 103 7.17 18.65 7.34
C LEU A 103 6.79 18.70 5.86
N GLY A 104 5.54 18.42 5.52
CA GLY A 104 5.11 18.23 4.15
C GLY A 104 5.47 16.85 3.60
N TRP A 105 4.77 16.45 2.54
CA TRP A 105 4.86 15.12 1.94
C TRP A 105 6.26 14.77 1.45
N ILE A 106 6.96 15.71 0.79
CA ILE A 106 8.27 15.42 0.18
C ILE A 106 9.31 15.12 1.27
N ILE A 107 9.38 15.94 2.33
CA ILE A 107 10.37 15.75 3.40
C ILE A 107 9.99 14.53 4.24
N ALA A 108 8.74 14.44 4.69
CA ALA A 108 8.28 13.31 5.49
C ALA A 108 8.40 11.98 4.73
N GLY A 109 8.03 11.97 3.44
CA GLY A 109 8.14 10.80 2.57
C GLY A 109 9.58 10.39 2.33
N ALA A 110 10.51 11.35 2.13
CA ALA A 110 11.93 11.02 2.00
C ALA A 110 12.48 10.39 3.29
N LEU A 111 12.10 10.91 4.46
CA LEU A 111 12.47 10.32 5.75
C LEU A 111 11.87 8.92 5.93
N LEU A 112 10.62 8.71 5.52
CA LEU A 112 9.97 7.40 5.53
C LEU A 112 10.74 6.39 4.65
N PHE A 113 10.96 6.71 3.37
CA PHE A 113 11.64 5.82 2.43
C PHE A 113 13.09 5.52 2.86
N PHE A 114 13.81 6.54 3.32
CA PHE A 114 15.16 6.37 3.82
C PHE A 114 15.20 5.53 5.10
N GLY A 115 14.31 5.82 6.06
CA GLY A 115 14.22 5.09 7.32
C GLY A 115 13.94 3.60 7.09
N VAL A 116 12.94 3.27 6.27
CA VAL A 116 12.63 1.88 5.91
C VAL A 116 13.82 1.22 5.21
N SER A 117 14.42 1.89 4.23
CA SER A 117 15.60 1.36 3.53
C SER A 117 16.78 1.09 4.48
N TRP A 118 16.99 1.95 5.48
CA TRP A 118 18.02 1.78 6.49
C TRP A 118 17.76 0.57 7.39
N VAL A 119 16.52 0.36 7.83
CA VAL A 119 16.14 -0.82 8.64
C VAL A 119 16.31 -2.10 7.85
N LEU A 120 15.99 -2.08 6.55
CA LEU A 120 16.16 -3.22 5.65
C LEU A 120 17.62 -3.46 5.22
N GLY A 121 18.58 -2.74 5.80
CA GLY A 121 20.00 -3.05 5.64
C GLY A 121 20.67 -2.44 4.41
N ALA A 122 20.20 -1.28 3.92
CA ALA A 122 20.83 -0.60 2.79
C ALA A 122 22.35 -0.40 2.97
N GLU A 123 23.14 -1.02 2.09
CA GLU A 123 24.61 -0.99 2.15
C GLU A 123 25.18 0.42 1.95
N ASN A 124 24.58 1.18 1.02
CA ASN A 124 25.02 2.54 0.70
C ASN A 124 23.95 3.58 1.07
N ARG A 125 24.09 4.15 2.27
CA ARG A 125 23.15 5.13 2.83
C ARG A 125 23.02 6.39 1.98
N LEU A 126 24.06 6.81 1.26
CA LEU A 126 23.97 7.98 0.38
C LEU A 126 23.09 7.70 -0.83
N ARG A 127 23.26 6.53 -1.47
CA ARG A 127 22.40 6.11 -2.58
C ARG A 127 20.96 5.89 -2.11
N ALA A 128 20.78 5.29 -0.94
CA ALA A 128 19.46 5.11 -0.33
C ALA A 128 18.78 6.46 -0.07
N GLY A 129 19.51 7.45 0.48
CA GLY A 129 18.99 8.80 0.70
C GLY A 129 18.62 9.51 -0.60
N ALA A 130 19.45 9.42 -1.64
CA ALA A 130 19.15 9.98 -2.95
C ALA A 130 17.89 9.34 -3.57
N LEU A 131 17.79 8.01 -3.54
CA LEU A 131 16.61 7.28 -4.02
C LEU A 131 15.36 7.63 -3.21
N ALA A 132 15.48 7.76 -1.88
CA ALA A 132 14.36 8.15 -1.03
C ALA A 132 13.80 9.53 -1.39
N ILE A 133 14.67 10.51 -1.68
CA ILE A 133 14.25 11.84 -2.15
C ILE A 133 13.57 11.73 -3.52
N VAL A 134 14.18 11.00 -4.46
CA VAL A 134 13.60 10.80 -5.80
C VAL A 134 12.22 10.16 -5.71
N LEU A 135 12.06 9.11 -4.90
CA LEU A 135 10.77 8.43 -4.69
C LEU A 135 9.75 9.35 -4.02
N ALA A 136 10.16 10.16 -3.03
CA ALA A 136 9.28 11.12 -2.39
C ALA A 136 8.76 12.18 -3.39
N VAL A 137 9.64 12.77 -4.19
CA VAL A 137 9.27 13.74 -5.23
C VAL A 137 8.43 13.08 -6.32
N ALA A 138 8.82 11.90 -6.80
CA ALA A 138 8.07 11.18 -7.83
C ALA A 138 6.65 10.83 -7.34
N SER A 139 6.50 10.36 -6.09
CA SER A 139 5.19 10.10 -5.51
C SER A 139 4.36 11.37 -5.37
N TYR A 140 4.95 12.48 -4.90
CA TYR A 140 4.28 13.78 -4.84
C TYR A 140 3.72 14.18 -6.21
N LEU A 141 4.54 14.11 -7.26
CA LEU A 141 4.11 14.44 -8.61
C LEU A 141 3.02 13.49 -9.12
N ALA A 142 3.14 12.19 -8.86
CA ALA A 142 2.14 11.21 -9.26
C ALA A 142 0.78 11.48 -8.60
N PHE A 143 0.74 11.84 -7.32
CA PHE A 143 -0.51 12.14 -6.62
C PHE A 143 -1.06 13.52 -6.98
N VAL A 144 -0.23 14.56 -6.96
CA VAL A 144 -0.66 15.95 -7.19
C VAL A 144 -0.98 16.19 -8.66
N LYS A 145 -0.05 15.89 -9.57
CA LYS A 145 -0.26 16.11 -11.00
C LYS A 145 -1.04 14.95 -11.63
N GLY A 146 -0.69 13.72 -11.26
CA GLY A 146 -1.30 12.54 -11.87
C GLY A 146 -2.73 12.30 -11.42
N LEU A 147 -3.01 12.39 -10.12
CA LEU A 147 -4.33 12.11 -9.55
C LEU A 147 -5.12 13.35 -9.11
N GLY A 148 -4.51 14.54 -9.08
CA GLY A 148 -5.18 15.77 -8.65
C GLY A 148 -5.42 15.83 -7.14
N VAL A 149 -4.62 15.09 -6.35
CA VAL A 149 -4.72 15.06 -4.89
C VAL A 149 -3.90 16.21 -4.30
N THR A 150 -4.44 16.91 -3.32
CA THR A 150 -3.69 17.93 -2.57
C THR A 150 -2.92 17.28 -1.42
N LEU A 151 -1.60 17.43 -1.40
CA LEU A 151 -0.73 16.93 -0.35
C LEU A 151 -0.10 18.09 0.43
N PRO A 152 0.16 17.96 1.74
CA PRO A 152 0.78 19.01 2.53
C PRO A 152 2.15 19.40 1.97
N GLY A 153 2.36 20.70 1.70
CA GLY A 153 3.65 21.22 1.26
C GLY A 153 4.64 21.45 2.40
N GLY A 154 4.13 21.70 3.61
CA GLY A 154 4.94 22.04 4.78
C GLY A 154 5.83 23.25 4.51
N PRO A 155 7.09 23.27 4.97
CA PRO A 155 8.02 24.37 4.70
C PRO A 155 8.32 24.61 3.21
N LEU A 156 8.00 23.64 2.35
CA LEU A 156 8.23 23.73 0.91
C LEU A 156 7.05 24.32 0.14
N GLU A 157 5.94 24.67 0.81
CA GLU A 157 4.71 25.16 0.16
C GLU A 157 4.93 26.43 -0.69
N GLY A 158 5.91 27.28 -0.34
CA GLY A 158 6.26 28.46 -1.15
C GLY A 158 7.12 28.16 -2.40
N LEU A 159 7.60 26.94 -2.58
CA LEU A 159 8.48 26.53 -3.67
C LEU A 159 7.77 25.63 -4.71
N ILE A 160 6.68 24.97 -4.33
CA ILE A 160 6.03 23.89 -5.10
C ILE A 160 4.67 24.28 -5.69
#